data_AF-A0A527GRI7-F1
#
_entry.id   AF-A0A527GRI7-F1
#
_cell.length_a   1.000
_cell.length_b   1.000
_cell.length_c   1.000
_cell.angle_alpha   90.00
_cell.angle_beta   90.00
_cell.angle_gamma   90.00
#
_symmetry.space_group_name_H-M   'P 1'
#
loop_
_entity.id
_entity.type
_entity.pdbx_description
1 polymer ?
#
loop_
_entity_poly.entity_id
_entity_poly.type
_entity_poly.pdbx_seq_one_letter_code
_entity_poly.pdbx_strand_id
1 'polypeptide(L)'
;LLEAKQKLEADTQTQMAAEKQRSEALAAKAGNLKELIASLEAQADKSRKAADAAKAAEPKTPDGDNTSAPAELASLPVPESNQLAAAVPFSALQGQIALPVTGRIKRRFGADDGNGAVMLGDMVATQSGAIVTAPADGNVLYA
;
A
#
# COMPACT_ATOMS: atom_id res chain seq x y z
N LEU A 1 -58.60 26.43 -16.30
CA LEU A 1 -58.10 25.11 -16.77
C LEU A 1 -56.94 25.25 -17.77
N LEU A 2 -57.04 26.11 -18.79
CA LEU A 2 -55.95 26.38 -19.75
C LEU A 2 -54.65 26.92 -19.11
N GLU A 3 -54.74 27.86 -18.17
CA GLU A 3 -53.56 28.42 -17.48
C GLU A 3 -52.80 27.38 -16.63
N ALA A 4 -53.52 26.50 -15.93
CA ALA A 4 -52.91 25.42 -15.16
C ALA A 4 -52.19 24.41 -16.07
N LYS A 5 -52.75 24.16 -17.25
CA LYS A 5 -52.17 23.30 -18.29
C LYS A 5 -50.89 23.90 -18.88
N GLN A 6 -50.89 25.19 -19.20
CA GLN A 6 -49.70 25.92 -19.67
C GLN A 6 -48.60 25.97 -18.60
N LYS A 7 -48.96 26.17 -17.34
CA LYS A 7 -47.99 26.21 -16.23
C LYS A 7 -47.33 24.85 -16.02
N LEU A 8 -48.12 23.77 -16.07
CA LEU A 8 -47.59 22.40 -16.00
C LEU A 8 -46.67 22.08 -17.18
N GLU A 9 -47.04 22.49 -18.40
CA GLU A 9 -46.21 22.31 -19.58
C GLU A 9 -44.87 23.07 -19.45
N ALA A 10 -44.89 24.32 -18.97
CA ALA A 10 -43.67 25.08 -18.69
C ALA A 10 -42.79 24.44 -17.58
N ASP A 11 -43.41 23.93 -16.51
CA ASP A 11 -42.70 23.24 -15.43
C ASP A 11 -42.09 21.91 -15.90
N THR A 12 -42.78 21.16 -16.76
CA THR A 12 -42.22 19.93 -17.35
C THR A 12 -41.09 20.22 -18.34
N GLN A 13 -41.23 21.28 -19.16
CA GLN A 13 -40.20 21.71 -20.11
C GLN A 13 -38.90 22.10 -19.38
N THR A 14 -39.03 22.82 -18.26
CA THR A 14 -37.88 23.24 -17.45
C THR A 14 -37.24 22.07 -16.71
N GLN A 15 -38.02 21.11 -16.20
CA GLN A 15 -37.48 19.89 -15.59
C GLN A 15 -36.73 19.02 -16.61
N MET A 16 -37.26 18.82 -17.81
CA MET A 16 -36.57 18.08 -18.88
C MET A 16 -35.27 18.75 -19.30
N ALA A 17 -35.25 20.08 -19.41
CA ALA A 17 -34.03 20.83 -19.72
C ALA A 17 -32.96 20.67 -18.62
N ALA A 18 -33.36 20.74 -17.35
CA ALA A 18 -32.47 20.56 -16.22
C ALA A 18 -31.90 19.13 -16.14
N GLU A 19 -32.72 18.11 -16.43
CA GLU A 19 -32.30 16.71 -16.44
C GLU A 19 -31.31 16.41 -17.58
N LYS A 20 -31.55 16.98 -18.77
CA LYS A 20 -30.64 16.86 -19.91
C LYS A 20 -29.27 17.49 -19.60
N GLN A 21 -29.26 18.69 -19.03
CA GLN A 21 -28.02 19.38 -18.65
C GLN A 21 -27.22 18.60 -17.59
N ARG A 22 -27.89 17.99 -16.61
CA ARG A 22 -27.25 17.12 -15.61
C ARG A 22 -26.63 15.87 -16.25
N SER A 23 -27.33 15.25 -17.19
CA SER A 23 -26.85 14.06 -17.91
C SER A 23 -25.62 14.36 -18.75
N GLU A 24 -25.61 15.49 -19.46
CA GLU A 24 -24.45 15.96 -20.24
C GLU A 24 -23.25 16.27 -19.34
N ALA A 25 -23.47 16.91 -18.19
CA ALA A 25 -22.41 17.18 -17.22
C ALA A 25 -21.82 15.90 -16.60
N LEU A 26 -22.63 14.88 -16.34
CA LEU A 26 -22.18 13.58 -15.84
C LEU A 26 -21.40 12.81 -16.91
N ALA A 27 -21.85 12.84 -18.17
CA ALA A 27 -21.15 12.23 -19.29
C ALA A 27 -19.76 12.87 -19.52
N ALA A 28 -19.67 14.20 -19.46
CA ALA A 28 -18.40 14.92 -19.57
C ALA A 28 -17.43 14.57 -18.41
N LYS A 29 -17.95 14.45 -17.18
CA LYS A 29 -17.15 14.02 -16.01
C LYS A 29 -16.66 12.59 -16.15
N ALA A 30 -17.51 11.68 -16.63
CA ALA A 30 -17.13 10.29 -16.86
C ALA A 30 -16.05 10.15 -17.96
N GLY A 31 -16.15 10.95 -19.03
CA GLY A 31 -15.12 11.04 -20.07
C GLY A 31 -13.77 11.47 -19.52
N ASN A 32 -13.74 12.58 -18.76
CA ASN A 32 -12.52 13.10 -18.14
C ASN A 32 -11.90 12.10 -17.14
N LEU A 33 -12.71 11.44 -16.32
CA LEU A 33 -12.21 10.41 -15.40
C LEU A 33 -11.62 9.20 -16.14
N LYS A 34 -12.25 8.75 -17.22
CA LYS A 34 -11.73 7.64 -18.04
C LYS A 34 -10.43 8.03 -18.74
N GLU A 35 -10.32 9.26 -19.22
CA GLU A 35 -9.10 9.83 -19.81
C GLU A 35 -7.99 9.95 -18.76
N LEU A 36 -8.31 10.39 -17.54
CA LEU A 36 -7.35 10.48 -16.43
C LEU A 36 -6.84 9.09 -16.01
N ILE A 37 -7.73 8.11 -15.88
CA ILE A 37 -7.36 6.72 -15.57
C ILE A 37 -6.46 6.16 -16.67
N ALA A 38 -6.84 6.32 -17.94
CA ALA A 38 -6.03 5.86 -19.07
C ALA A 38 -4.65 6.55 -19.11
N SER A 39 -4.57 7.84 -18.77
CA SER A 39 -3.29 8.56 -18.68
C SER A 39 -2.41 8.06 -17.53
N LEU A 40 -3.00 7.75 -16.38
CA LEU A 40 -2.27 7.23 -15.22
C LEU A 40 -1.77 5.81 -15.47
N GLU A 41 -2.57 4.95 -16.08
CA GLU A 41 -2.17 3.60 -16.48
C GLU A 41 -1.03 3.64 -17.51
N ALA A 42 -1.14 4.48 -18.54
CA ALA A 42 -0.08 4.66 -19.52
C ALA A 42 1.22 5.21 -18.91
N GLN A 43 1.12 6.04 -17.87
CA GLN A 43 2.29 6.55 -17.14
C GLN A 43 2.91 5.47 -16.26
N ALA A 44 2.10 4.67 -15.56
CA ALA A 44 2.57 3.56 -14.74
C ALA A 44 3.29 2.48 -15.57
N ASP A 45 2.78 2.16 -16.76
CA ASP A 45 3.42 1.21 -17.67
C ASP A 45 4.77 1.73 -18.20
N LYS A 46 4.88 3.03 -18.48
CA LYS A 46 6.15 3.66 -18.87
C LYS A 46 7.16 3.61 -17.72
N SER A 47 6.74 3.91 -16.50
CA SER A 47 7.61 3.85 -15.32
C SER A 47 8.06 2.43 -14.99
N ARG A 48 7.19 1.42 -15.12
CA ARG A 48 7.57 0.01 -14.96
C ARG A 48 8.61 -0.42 -16.00
N LYS A 49 8.37 -0.14 -17.28
CA LYS A 49 9.31 -0.46 -18.36
C LYS A 49 10.67 0.24 -18.19
N ALA A 50 10.68 1.49 -17.70
CA ALA A 50 11.91 2.20 -17.40
C ALA A 50 12.66 1.59 -16.20
N ALA A 51 11.94 1.15 -15.16
CA ALA A 51 12.53 0.46 -14.01
C ALA A 51 13.08 -0.92 -14.37
N ASP A 52 12.40 -1.68 -15.23
CA ASP A 52 12.85 -2.99 -15.70
C ASP A 52 14.06 -2.87 -16.64
N ALA A 53 14.11 -1.82 -17.49
CA ALA A 53 15.27 -1.53 -18.33
C ALA A 53 16.49 -1.08 -17.52
N ALA A 54 16.29 -0.32 -16.44
CA ALA A 54 17.37 0.06 -15.52
C ALA A 54 17.92 -1.17 -14.77
N LYS A 55 17.05 -2.07 -14.29
CA LYS A 55 17.46 -3.34 -13.65
C LYS A 55 18.17 -4.31 -14.61
N ALA A 56 17.87 -4.26 -15.90
CA ALA A 56 18.54 -5.09 -16.91
C ALA A 56 19.91 -4.54 -17.35
N ALA A 57 20.19 -3.26 -17.10
CA ALA A 57 21.43 -2.58 -17.49
C ALA A 57 22.42 -2.40 -16.31
N GLU A 58 22.05 -2.76 -15.08
CA GLU A 58 22.96 -2.74 -13.93
C GLU A 58 23.84 -4.00 -13.92
N PRO A 59 25.16 -3.89 -14.18
CA PRO A 59 26.08 -4.94 -13.76
C PRO A 59 26.02 -5.02 -12.23
N LYS A 60 25.89 -6.23 -11.70
CA LYS A 60 26.06 -6.50 -10.27
C LYS A 60 27.46 -6.03 -9.85
N THR A 61 27.56 -4.83 -9.31
CA THR A 61 28.70 -4.41 -8.51
C THR A 61 28.48 -4.97 -7.11
N PRO A 62 29.30 -5.90 -6.62
CA PRO A 62 29.51 -6.00 -5.20
C PRO A 62 30.26 -4.72 -4.77
N ASP A 63 30.13 -4.39 -3.50
CA ASP A 63 30.96 -3.43 -2.77
C ASP A 63 30.46 -1.99 -2.69
N GLY A 64 30.16 -1.63 -1.45
CA GLY A 64 29.98 -0.26 -1.00
C GLY A 64 29.38 -0.22 0.40
N ASP A 65 30.14 -0.58 1.45
CA ASP A 65 30.60 0.48 2.36
C ASP A 65 31.75 0.06 3.28
N ASN A 66 32.52 1.08 3.62
CA ASN A 66 33.86 1.12 4.16
C ASN A 66 33.90 0.82 5.67
N THR A 67 34.69 -0.18 6.05
CA THR A 67 35.52 -0.07 7.24
C THR A 67 36.91 -0.59 6.89
N SER A 68 37.90 0.29 7.00
CA SER A 68 39.31 -0.06 6.88
C SER A 68 39.68 -1.02 8.01
N ALA A 69 39.56 -2.33 7.76
CA ALA A 69 40.20 -3.37 8.54
C ALA A 69 41.26 -4.03 7.63
N PRO A 70 42.47 -4.29 8.13
CA PRO A 70 43.57 -4.80 7.32
C PRO A 70 43.14 -6.12 6.65
N ALA A 71 43.44 -6.22 5.35
CA ALA A 71 43.04 -7.29 4.43
C ALA A 71 43.46 -8.72 4.84
N GLU A 72 44.08 -8.89 6.00
CA GLU A 72 44.45 -10.18 6.60
C GLU A 72 43.32 -10.81 7.42
N LEU A 73 42.29 -10.06 7.84
CA LEU A 73 41.14 -10.61 8.57
C LEU A 73 40.07 -11.25 7.65
N ALA A 74 40.08 -10.92 6.35
CA ALA A 74 39.13 -11.43 5.36
C ALA A 74 39.45 -12.86 4.88
N SER A 75 40.64 -13.40 5.21
CA SER A 75 41.06 -14.77 4.87
C SER A 75 40.81 -15.76 6.00
N LEU A 76 40.32 -15.31 7.16
CA LEU A 76 39.92 -16.17 8.25
C LEU A 76 38.51 -16.71 7.98
N PRO A 77 38.28 -18.03 8.08
CA PRO A 77 36.94 -18.59 8.04
C PRO A 77 36.08 -17.91 9.11
N VAL A 78 35.02 -17.22 8.68
CA VAL A 78 34.06 -16.62 9.62
C VAL A 78 33.46 -17.75 10.44
N PRO A 79 33.59 -17.74 11.78
CA PRO A 79 33.02 -18.78 12.63
C PRO A 79 31.51 -18.86 12.38
N GLU A 80 30.95 -20.08 12.36
CA GLU A 80 29.53 -20.32 12.06
C GLU A 80 28.58 -19.50 12.95
N SER A 81 29.02 -19.10 14.16
CA SER A 81 28.30 -18.21 15.07
C SER A 81 28.09 -16.79 14.56
N ASN A 82 28.91 -16.35 13.61
CA ASN A 82 28.87 -15.02 12.98
C ASN A 82 28.38 -15.08 11.53
N GLN A 83 28.02 -16.27 11.04
CA GLN A 83 27.33 -16.38 9.77
C GLN A 83 25.91 -15.87 9.98
N LEU A 84 25.50 -14.90 9.16
CA LEU A 84 24.10 -14.49 9.05
C LEU A 84 23.32 -15.74 8.63
N ALA A 85 22.73 -16.44 9.59
CA ALA A 85 21.97 -17.65 9.34
C ALA A 85 20.99 -17.36 8.21
N ALA A 86 20.96 -18.24 7.20
CA ALA A 86 20.10 -18.09 6.05
C ALA A 86 18.69 -17.73 6.53
N ALA A 87 18.15 -16.62 6.01
CA ALA A 87 16.88 -16.06 6.46
C ALA A 87 15.83 -17.17 6.53
N VAL A 88 15.41 -17.53 7.75
CA VAL A 88 14.40 -18.56 7.96
C VAL A 88 13.13 -18.05 7.32
N PRO A 89 12.46 -18.85 6.46
CA PRO A 89 11.22 -18.39 5.84
C PRO A 89 10.20 -18.06 6.92
N PHE A 90 9.50 -16.92 6.78
CA PHE A 90 8.54 -16.42 7.77
C PHE A 90 7.48 -17.45 8.16
N SER A 91 7.05 -18.28 7.20
CA SER A 91 6.10 -19.38 7.43
C SER A 91 6.58 -20.42 8.45
N ALA A 92 7.90 -20.66 8.54
CA ALA A 92 8.48 -21.58 9.51
C ALA A 92 8.60 -20.97 10.93
N LEU A 93 8.44 -19.66 11.07
CA LEU A 93 8.50 -18.94 12.35
C LEU A 93 7.13 -18.86 13.05
N GLN A 94 6.13 -19.62 12.59
CA GLN A 94 4.81 -19.64 13.21
C GLN A 94 4.90 -20.02 14.70
N GLY A 95 4.37 -19.14 15.56
CA GLY A 95 4.40 -19.33 17.02
C GLY A 95 5.72 -19.00 17.71
N GLN A 96 6.77 -18.66 16.95
CA GLN A 96 8.10 -18.28 17.49
C GLN A 96 8.37 -16.77 17.36
N ILE A 97 7.48 -16.05 16.67
CA ILE A 97 7.60 -14.61 16.47
C ILE A 97 7.19 -13.87 17.74
N ALA A 98 8.10 -13.03 18.24
CA ALA A 98 7.81 -12.10 19.32
C ALA A 98 6.92 -10.95 18.84
N LEU A 99 6.20 -10.32 19.78
CA LEU A 99 5.42 -9.12 19.47
C LEU A 99 6.35 -7.97 19.04
N PRO A 100 5.95 -7.18 18.04
CA PRO A 100 6.78 -6.09 17.50
C PRO A 100 6.95 -4.92 18.47
N VAL A 101 6.17 -4.87 19.55
CA VAL A 101 6.25 -3.84 20.59
C VAL A 101 5.91 -4.41 21.96
N THR A 102 6.52 -3.86 23.00
CA THR A 102 6.18 -4.20 24.39
C THR A 102 4.82 -3.61 24.75
N GLY A 103 3.87 -4.45 25.14
CA GLY A 103 2.50 -4.02 25.42
C GLY A 103 1.58 -5.16 25.82
N ARG A 104 0.28 -4.87 25.86
CA ARG A 104 -0.77 -5.85 26.12
C ARG A 104 -1.72 -5.94 24.94
N ILE A 105 -2.11 -7.15 24.55
CA ILE A 105 -3.07 -7.37 23.47
C ILE A 105 -4.45 -6.95 23.98
N LYS A 106 -5.03 -5.88 23.38
CA LYS A 106 -6.36 -5.36 23.70
C LYS A 106 -7.45 -6.10 22.94
N ARG A 107 -7.16 -6.49 21.70
CA ARG A 107 -8.05 -7.27 20.82
C ARG A 107 -7.22 -8.23 19.99
N ARG A 108 -7.79 -9.41 19.71
CA ARG A 108 -7.16 -10.43 18.87
C ARG A 108 -7.84 -10.52 17.52
N PHE A 109 -7.14 -11.12 16.57
CA PHE A 109 -7.69 -11.58 15.31
C PHE A 109 -9.00 -12.36 15.53
N GLY A 110 -10.00 -12.10 14.70
CA GLY A 110 -11.32 -12.74 14.75
C GLY A 110 -12.25 -12.26 15.86
N ALA A 111 -11.79 -11.38 16.77
CA ALA A 111 -12.67 -10.74 17.74
C ALA A 111 -13.56 -9.68 17.07
N ASP A 112 -14.67 -9.32 17.72
CA ASP A 112 -15.50 -8.19 17.31
C ASP A 112 -14.68 -6.87 17.40
N ASP A 113 -14.69 -6.10 16.33
CA ASP A 113 -13.99 -4.82 16.25
C ASP A 113 -14.74 -3.69 16.99
N GLY A 114 -15.99 -3.93 17.37
CA GLY A 114 -16.91 -2.99 18.02
C GLY A 114 -17.78 -2.21 17.02
N ASN A 115 -17.59 -2.44 15.73
CA ASN A 115 -18.30 -1.80 14.63
C ASN A 115 -19.12 -2.82 13.81
N GLY A 116 -19.24 -4.06 14.30
CA GLY A 116 -19.98 -5.14 13.65
C GLY A 116 -19.17 -5.91 12.61
N ALA A 117 -17.86 -5.68 12.53
CA ALA A 117 -16.94 -6.48 11.73
C ALA A 117 -15.98 -7.28 12.62
N VAL A 118 -15.21 -8.17 12.01
CA VAL A 118 -14.19 -8.98 12.70
C VAL A 118 -12.81 -8.35 12.54
N MET A 119 -12.03 -8.39 13.61
CA MET A 119 -10.65 -7.94 13.61
C MET A 119 -9.79 -8.79 12.66
N LEU A 120 -9.13 -8.13 11.70
CA LEU A 120 -8.21 -8.76 10.75
C LEU A 120 -6.77 -8.89 11.28
N GLY A 121 -6.53 -8.52 12.53
CA GLY A 121 -5.23 -8.63 13.18
C GLY A 121 -5.31 -8.40 14.69
N ASP A 122 -4.17 -8.50 15.35
CA ASP A 122 -4.04 -8.24 16.77
C ASP A 122 -3.79 -6.75 17.04
N MET A 123 -4.49 -6.19 18.04
CA MET A 123 -4.27 -4.83 18.51
C MET A 123 -3.49 -4.86 19.83
N VAL A 124 -2.28 -4.33 19.81
CA VAL A 124 -1.40 -4.23 20.98
C VAL A 124 -1.44 -2.81 21.53
N ALA A 125 -1.86 -2.65 22.79
CA ALA A 125 -1.78 -1.38 23.52
C ALA A 125 -0.38 -1.22 24.12
N THR A 126 0.27 -0.10 23.82
CA THR A 126 1.63 0.23 24.27
C THR A 126 1.71 1.69 24.77
N GLN A 127 2.85 2.06 25.36
CA GLN A 127 3.12 3.41 25.83
C GLN A 127 3.40 4.36 24.65
N SER A 128 3.04 5.64 24.81
CA SER A 128 3.36 6.65 23.79
C SER A 128 4.87 6.75 23.56
N GLY A 129 5.29 6.78 22.31
CA GLY A 129 6.71 6.81 21.92
C GLY A 129 7.43 5.46 21.99
N ALA A 130 6.71 4.34 22.17
CA ALA A 130 7.32 3.01 22.13
C ALA A 130 7.91 2.71 20.74
N ILE A 131 9.09 2.09 20.73
CA ILE A 131 9.77 1.66 19.51
C ILE A 131 9.08 0.39 18.98
N VAL A 132 8.69 0.40 17.71
CA VAL A 132 8.15 -0.75 17.00
C VAL A 132 9.28 -1.38 16.19
N THR A 133 9.58 -2.65 16.47
CA THR A 133 10.64 -3.41 15.78
C THR A 133 10.04 -4.39 14.79
N ALA A 134 10.75 -4.67 13.70
CA ALA A 134 10.34 -5.69 12.75
C ALA A 134 10.35 -7.07 13.44
N PRO A 135 9.26 -7.86 13.34
CA PRO A 135 9.19 -9.19 13.96
C PRO A 135 10.05 -10.24 13.23
N ALA A 136 10.40 -10.00 11.97
CA ALA A 136 11.24 -10.85 11.13
C ALA A 136 11.90 -10.00 10.04
N ASP A 137 12.93 -10.55 9.40
CA ASP A 137 13.65 -9.91 8.30
C ASP A 137 12.77 -9.75 7.04
N GLY A 138 12.96 -8.65 6.31
CA GLY A 138 12.18 -8.36 5.10
C GLY A 138 12.52 -7.02 4.46
N ASN A 139 11.76 -6.67 3.41
CA ASN A 139 11.88 -5.39 2.70
C ASN A 139 10.61 -4.55 2.92
N VAL A 140 10.77 -3.24 3.13
CA VAL A 140 9.66 -2.31 3.38
C VAL A 140 9.03 -1.88 2.05
N LEU A 141 7.73 -2.14 1.89
CA LEU A 141 6.97 -1.76 0.70
C LEU A 141 6.19 -0.45 0.88
N TYR A 142 5.84 -0.10 2.12
CA TYR A 142 5.05 1.07 2.48
C TYR A 142 5.45 1.59 3.86
N ALA A 143 5.39 2.91 4.06
CA ALA A 143 5.71 3.61 5.31
C ALA A 143 4.82 4.85 5.47
#